data_AF-A0A2D5A7I9-F1
#
_entry.id   AF-A0A2D5A7I9-F1
#
_cell.length_a   1.000
_cell.length_b   1.000
_cell.length_c   1.000
_cell.angle_alpha   90.00
_cell.angle_beta   90.00
_cell.angle_gamma   90.00
#
_symmetry.space_group_name_H-M   'P 1'
#
loop_
_entity.id
_entity.type
_entity.pdbx_description
1 polymer ?
#
loop_
_entity_poly.entity_id
_entity_poly.type
_entity_poly.pdbx_seq_one_letter_code
_entity_poly.pdbx_strand_id
1 'polypeptide(L)'
;MDRSIYIVDTGVANMASIEAAFRRLEVSVVRGIDPGVIATATAVVLPGVGSFAAGIDAIDRNDLRAAITDRLGADRSTLAICLGLQMLCRGSAEAPGVIGLGVIDADVEAMPPAAVRPQMGWNRVEASGGPVLESGDAYFANGFALRTAPAGWNVSWSDDEGAFVG
;
A
#
# COMPACT_ATOMS: atom_id res chain seq x y z
N MET A 1 -20.50 -10.50 14.95
CA MET A 1 -19.35 -11.19 14.34
C MET A 1 -18.13 -10.37 14.69
N ASP A 2 -17.17 -10.94 15.41
CA ASP A 2 -15.91 -10.27 15.69
C ASP A 2 -15.21 -10.00 14.35
N ARG A 3 -15.09 -8.73 13.98
CA ARG A 3 -14.68 -8.30 12.64
C ARG A 3 -13.16 -8.14 12.66
N SER A 4 -12.44 -9.25 12.71
CA SER A 4 -10.99 -9.23 12.73
C SER A 4 -10.42 -8.84 11.36
N ILE A 5 -9.44 -7.95 11.36
CA ILE A 5 -8.68 -7.55 10.18
C ILE A 5 -7.44 -8.44 10.08
N TYR A 6 -7.17 -8.99 8.91
CA TYR A 6 -5.97 -9.78 8.67
C TYR A 6 -4.85 -8.90 8.12
N ILE A 7 -3.71 -8.81 8.80
CA ILE A 7 -2.54 -8.05 8.37
C ILE A 7 -1.53 -9.02 7.76
N VAL A 8 -1.16 -8.81 6.49
CA VAL A 8 -0.12 -9.59 5.84
C VAL A 8 1.24 -9.19 6.41
N ASP A 9 1.88 -10.10 7.14
CA ASP A 9 3.16 -9.85 7.80
C ASP A 9 4.31 -10.48 7.03
N THR A 10 4.73 -9.81 5.95
CA THR A 10 5.89 -10.19 5.14
C THR A 10 7.23 -9.83 5.81
N GLY A 11 7.22 -9.33 7.05
CA GLY A 11 8.43 -8.90 7.78
C GLY A 11 9.00 -7.56 7.33
N VAL A 12 8.39 -6.89 6.35
CA VAL A 12 8.86 -5.63 5.77
C VAL A 12 8.00 -4.43 6.18
N ALA A 13 7.41 -4.39 7.38
CA ALA A 13 6.61 -3.24 7.82
C ALA A 13 6.66 -3.00 9.33
N ASN A 14 6.40 -1.76 9.75
CA ASN A 14 6.28 -1.39 11.16
C ASN A 14 4.93 -1.86 11.73
N MET A 15 4.86 -3.13 12.10
CA MET A 15 3.64 -3.75 12.66
C MET A 15 3.16 -3.03 13.91
N ALA A 16 4.06 -2.59 14.78
CA ALA A 16 3.70 -1.94 16.04
C ALA A 16 2.85 -0.68 15.81
N SER A 17 3.17 0.13 14.81
CA SER A 17 2.37 1.31 14.46
C SER A 17 1.00 0.95 13.91
N ILE A 18 0.92 -0.06 13.04
CA ILE A 18 -0.34 -0.49 12.40
C ILE A 18 -1.28 -1.10 13.44
N GLU A 19 -0.78 -2.04 14.25
CA GLU A 19 -1.54 -2.66 15.34
C GLU A 19 -1.99 -1.61 16.37
N ALA A 20 -1.13 -0.64 16.68
CA ALA A 20 -1.49 0.45 17.58
C ALA A 20 -2.55 1.40 17.00
N ALA A 21 -2.63 1.55 15.68
CA ALA A 21 -3.70 2.30 15.02
C ALA A 21 -5.04 1.56 15.14
N PHE A 22 -5.08 0.27 14.78
CA PHE A 22 -6.31 -0.52 14.89
C PHE A 22 -6.79 -0.70 16.33
N ARG A 23 -5.86 -0.87 17.29
CA ARG A 23 -6.20 -0.94 18.71
C ARG A 23 -6.87 0.34 19.22
N ARG A 24 -6.48 1.52 18.74
CA ARG A 24 -7.13 2.79 19.08
C ARG A 24 -8.57 2.88 18.55
N LEU A 25 -8.85 2.13 17.50
CA LEU A 25 -10.19 1.99 16.91
C LEU A 25 -10.97 0.83 17.53
N GLU A 26 -10.43 0.17 18.56
CA GLU A 26 -11.04 -1.00 19.22
C GLU A 26 -11.30 -2.17 18.24
N VAL A 27 -10.49 -2.27 17.17
CA VAL A 27 -10.58 -3.33 16.16
C VAL A 27 -9.55 -4.42 16.44
N SER A 28 -10.01 -5.67 16.51
CA SER A 28 -9.16 -6.86 16.61
C SER A 28 -8.38 -7.08 15.30
N VAL A 29 -7.10 -7.39 15.42
CA VAL A 29 -6.23 -7.72 14.28
C VAL A 29 -5.57 -9.08 14.48
N VAL A 30 -5.42 -9.80 13.37
CA VAL A 30 -4.62 -11.04 13.31
C VAL A 30 -3.58 -10.82 12.22
N ARG A 31 -2.33 -11.21 12.48
CA ARG A 31 -1.26 -11.11 11.48
C ARG A 31 -0.74 -12.47 11.05
N GLY A 32 -0.27 -12.57 9.81
CA GLY A 32 0.36 -13.76 9.29
C GLY A 32 0.57 -13.72 7.79
N ILE A 33 0.91 -14.89 7.25
CA ILE A 33 1.25 -15.11 5.83
C ILE A 33 0.50 -16.33 5.28
N ASP A 34 -0.71 -16.61 5.74
CA ASP A 34 -1.51 -17.73 5.26
C ASP A 34 -2.27 -17.33 3.99
N PRO A 35 -1.95 -17.90 2.81
CA PRO A 35 -2.62 -17.57 1.55
C PRO A 35 -4.13 -17.85 1.59
N GLY A 36 -4.56 -18.89 2.31
CA GLY A 36 -5.96 -19.25 2.47
C GLY A 36 -6.73 -18.23 3.30
N VAL A 37 -6.11 -17.70 4.37
CA VAL A 37 -6.71 -16.61 5.15
C VAL A 37 -6.74 -15.31 4.34
N ILE A 38 -5.67 -14.98 3.62
CA ILE A 38 -5.66 -13.80 2.72
C ILE A 38 -6.79 -13.90 1.70
N ALA A 39 -6.99 -15.05 1.06
CA ALA A 39 -8.05 -15.24 0.08
C ALA A 39 -9.46 -15.10 0.68
N THR A 40 -9.66 -15.50 1.95
CA THR A 40 -10.99 -15.67 2.56
C THR A 40 -11.37 -14.65 3.62
N ALA A 41 -10.44 -13.86 4.15
CA ALA A 41 -10.69 -12.89 5.20
C ALA A 41 -11.67 -11.78 4.76
N THR A 42 -12.47 -11.26 5.69
CA THR A 42 -13.42 -10.16 5.41
C THR A 42 -12.68 -8.89 4.96
N ALA A 43 -11.58 -8.55 5.62
CA ALA A 43 -10.72 -7.42 5.27
C ALA A 43 -9.24 -7.81 5.46
N VAL A 44 -8.39 -7.33 4.55
CA VAL A 44 -6.93 -7.54 4.60
C VAL A 44 -6.22 -6.21 4.56
N VAL A 45 -5.12 -6.10 5.30
CA VAL A 45 -4.16 -4.99 5.20
C VAL A 45 -2.88 -5.56 4.60
N LEU A 46 -2.40 -4.96 3.52
CA LEU A 46 -1.11 -5.22 2.89
C LEU A 46 -0.18 -4.04 3.16
N PRO A 47 0.59 -4.07 4.25
CA PRO A 47 1.54 -3.01 4.56
C PRO A 47 2.91 -3.27 3.92
N GLY A 48 3.73 -2.23 3.83
CA GLY A 48 5.14 -2.37 3.49
C GLY A 48 5.94 -1.10 3.77
N VAL A 49 7.23 -1.27 4.06
CA VAL A 49 8.29 -0.27 4.09
C VAL A 49 9.57 -0.89 3.50
N GLY A 50 10.50 -0.06 3.07
CA GLY A 50 11.74 -0.52 2.43
C GLY A 50 11.65 -0.48 0.91
N SER A 51 12.41 -1.34 0.22
CA SER A 51 12.53 -1.29 -1.24
C SER A 51 11.52 -2.18 -1.96
N PHE A 52 11.11 -1.76 -3.16
CA PHE A 52 10.22 -2.47 -4.05
C PHE A 52 10.67 -3.92 -4.30
N ALA A 53 11.96 -4.10 -4.61
CA ALA A 53 12.54 -5.43 -4.85
C ALA A 53 12.40 -6.37 -3.64
N ALA A 54 12.70 -5.87 -2.44
CA ALA A 54 12.62 -6.67 -1.22
C ALA A 54 11.17 -7.03 -0.86
N GLY A 55 10.23 -6.11 -1.10
CA GLY A 55 8.81 -6.35 -0.93
C GLY A 55 8.29 -7.46 -1.84
N ILE A 56 8.56 -7.35 -3.15
CA ILE A 56 8.16 -8.39 -4.13
C ILE A 56 8.81 -9.74 -3.83
N ASP A 57 10.09 -9.76 -3.51
CA ASP A 57 10.79 -10.99 -3.10
C ASP A 57 10.16 -11.62 -1.84
N ALA A 58 9.76 -10.83 -0.85
CA ALA A 58 9.08 -11.34 0.33
C ALA A 58 7.70 -11.93 0.00
N ILE A 59 6.96 -11.33 -0.94
CA ILE A 59 5.66 -11.86 -1.40
C ILE A 59 5.84 -13.20 -2.11
N ASP A 60 6.82 -13.28 -3.00
CA ASP A 60 7.08 -14.47 -3.83
C ASP A 60 7.66 -15.62 -2.99
N ARG A 61 8.60 -15.34 -2.07
CA ARG A 61 9.17 -16.37 -1.18
C ARG A 61 8.18 -17.01 -0.20
N ASN A 62 7.03 -16.35 0.03
CA ASN A 62 5.98 -16.85 0.90
C ASN A 62 4.74 -17.32 0.11
N ASP A 63 4.85 -17.47 -1.22
CA ASP A 63 3.75 -17.92 -2.11
C ASP A 63 2.46 -17.08 -1.98
N LEU A 64 2.59 -15.78 -1.69
CA LEU A 64 1.45 -14.90 -1.41
C LEU A 64 0.87 -14.24 -2.66
N ARG A 65 1.61 -14.22 -3.77
CA ARG A 65 1.25 -13.50 -5.00
C ARG A 65 -0.16 -13.81 -5.46
N ALA A 66 -0.46 -15.10 -5.70
CA ALA A 66 -1.76 -15.52 -6.20
C ALA A 66 -2.89 -15.16 -5.24
N ALA A 67 -2.71 -15.39 -3.93
CA ALA A 67 -3.72 -15.05 -2.94
C ALA A 67 -4.04 -13.56 -2.89
N ILE A 68 -3.05 -12.69 -3.08
CA ILE A 68 -3.24 -11.23 -3.10
C ILE A 68 -3.90 -10.79 -4.41
N THR A 69 -3.41 -11.26 -5.57
CA THR A 69 -3.96 -10.88 -6.87
C THR A 69 -5.39 -11.38 -7.05
N ASP A 70 -5.68 -12.62 -6.65
CA ASP A 70 -7.03 -13.20 -6.75
C ASP A 70 -8.01 -12.50 -5.81
N ARG A 71 -7.56 -12.14 -4.60
CA ARG A 71 -8.37 -11.37 -3.65
C ARG A 71 -8.77 -10.01 -4.23
N LEU A 72 -7.82 -9.29 -4.82
CA LEU A 72 -8.06 -7.99 -5.42
C LEU A 72 -8.93 -8.10 -6.67
N GLY A 73 -8.69 -9.10 -7.53
CA GLY A 73 -9.53 -9.39 -8.70
C GLY A 73 -10.96 -9.82 -8.36
N ALA A 74 -11.21 -10.28 -7.14
CA ALA A 74 -12.54 -10.61 -6.62
C ALA A 74 -13.20 -9.44 -5.84
N ASP A 75 -12.69 -8.21 -5.97
CA ASP A 75 -13.19 -7.00 -5.30
C ASP A 75 -13.33 -7.12 -3.77
N ARG A 76 -12.45 -7.90 -3.14
CA ARG A 76 -12.48 -8.09 -1.68
C ARG A 76 -11.73 -6.95 -0.98
N SER A 77 -12.33 -6.44 0.09
CA SER A 77 -11.80 -5.31 0.86
C SER A 77 -10.33 -5.50 1.26
N THR A 78 -9.46 -4.66 0.73
CA THR A 78 -8.01 -4.71 0.93
C THR A 78 -7.47 -3.29 1.08
N LEU A 79 -6.70 -3.03 2.13
CA LEU A 79 -6.01 -1.76 2.37
C LEU A 79 -4.51 -1.95 2.15
N ALA A 80 -3.96 -1.35 1.10
CA ALA A 80 -2.53 -1.40 0.81
C ALA A 80 -1.85 -0.11 1.27
N ILE A 81 -0.78 -0.21 2.07
CA ILE A 81 -0.16 0.95 2.74
C ILE A 81 1.30 1.11 2.32
N CYS A 82 1.67 2.31 1.88
CA CYS A 82 3.03 2.69 1.48
C CYS A 82 3.61 1.75 0.42
N LEU A 83 4.67 0.97 0.72
CA LEU A 83 5.22 -0.01 -0.22
C LEU A 83 4.18 -1.08 -0.60
N GLY A 84 3.22 -1.39 0.29
CA GLY A 84 2.09 -2.26 -0.03
C GLY A 84 1.31 -1.81 -1.25
N LEU A 85 1.02 -0.50 -1.36
CA LEU A 85 0.35 0.09 -2.53
C LEU A 85 1.26 0.03 -3.75
N GLN A 86 2.54 0.39 -3.60
CA GLN A 86 3.50 0.37 -4.69
C GLN A 86 3.64 -1.03 -5.31
N MET A 87 3.71 -2.08 -4.50
CA MET A 87 3.79 -3.47 -4.97
C MET A 87 2.60 -3.89 -5.84
N LEU A 88 1.43 -3.24 -5.74
CA LEU A 88 0.28 -3.50 -6.61
C LEU A 88 0.51 -3.06 -8.06
N CYS A 89 1.45 -2.15 -8.30
CA CYS A 89 1.81 -1.64 -9.62
C CYS A 89 2.50 -2.70 -10.49
N ARG A 90 2.66 -2.42 -11.78
CA ARG A 90 3.37 -3.27 -12.73
C ARG A 90 4.88 -3.33 -12.44
N GLY A 91 5.46 -2.23 -12.00
CA GLY A 91 6.88 -2.11 -11.69
C GLY A 91 7.20 -0.81 -10.96
N SER A 92 8.49 -0.59 -10.69
CA SER A 92 9.00 0.62 -10.02
C SER A 92 10.35 1.06 -10.60
N ALA A 93 10.52 2.37 -10.75
CA ALA A 93 11.80 2.98 -11.10
C ALA A 93 12.89 2.74 -10.02
N GLU A 94 12.51 2.40 -8.78
CA GLU A 94 13.45 2.01 -7.72
C GLU A 94 14.19 0.71 -8.04
N ALA A 95 13.51 -0.22 -8.71
CA ALA A 95 14.01 -1.56 -8.98
C ALA A 95 13.75 -1.97 -10.45
N PRO A 96 14.49 -1.39 -11.42
CA PRO A 96 14.32 -1.72 -12.83
C PRO A 96 14.42 -3.22 -13.10
N GLY A 97 13.44 -3.79 -13.79
CA GLY A 97 13.37 -5.22 -14.13
C GLY A 97 12.67 -6.09 -13.09
N VAL A 98 12.32 -5.57 -11.91
CA VAL A 98 11.46 -6.28 -10.96
C VAL A 98 9.99 -6.12 -11.36
N ILE A 99 9.29 -7.25 -11.49
CA ILE A 99 7.88 -7.28 -11.87
C ILE A 99 7.02 -7.22 -10.59
N GLY A 100 6.18 -6.19 -10.49
CA GLY A 100 5.23 -6.04 -9.40
C GLY A 100 4.07 -7.03 -9.46
N LEU A 101 3.04 -6.82 -8.65
CA LEU A 101 1.83 -7.66 -8.68
C LEU A 101 0.96 -7.39 -9.91
N GLY A 102 1.09 -6.22 -10.53
CA GLY A 102 0.43 -5.88 -11.80
C GLY A 102 -1.09 -5.73 -11.71
N VAL A 103 -1.63 -5.50 -10.51
CA VAL A 103 -3.06 -5.21 -10.29
C VAL A 103 -3.40 -3.79 -10.76
N ILE A 104 -2.47 -2.86 -10.56
CA ILE A 104 -2.54 -1.49 -11.05
C ILE A 104 -1.66 -1.41 -12.28
N ASP A 105 -2.25 -1.09 -13.44
CA ASP A 105 -1.52 -0.92 -14.70
C ASP A 105 -0.82 0.44 -14.78
N ALA A 106 0.14 0.64 -13.88
CA ALA A 106 0.99 1.81 -13.79
C ALA A 106 2.36 1.40 -13.23
N ASP A 107 3.37 2.25 -13.42
CA ASP A 107 4.68 2.09 -12.79
C ASP A 107 4.86 3.14 -11.69
N VAL A 108 5.56 2.76 -10.62
CA VAL A 108 5.96 3.69 -9.57
C VAL A 108 7.14 4.51 -10.07
N GLU A 109 7.03 5.83 -9.99
CA GLU A 109 8.04 6.77 -10.48
C GLU A 109 8.86 7.36 -9.34
N ALA A 110 10.10 7.76 -9.62
CA ALA A 110 10.87 8.57 -8.67
C ALA A 110 10.19 9.92 -8.46
N MET A 111 10.14 10.38 -7.21
CA MET A 111 9.73 11.74 -6.93
C MET A 111 10.76 12.73 -7.50
N PRO A 112 10.33 13.95 -7.89
CA PRO A 112 11.25 14.99 -8.31
C PRO A 112 12.36 15.20 -7.27
N PRO A 113 13.59 15.53 -7.69
CA PRO A 113 14.68 15.78 -6.76
C PRO A 113 14.39 17.04 -5.93
N ALA A 114 13.87 16.86 -4.73
CA ALA A 114 13.74 17.90 -3.71
C ALA A 114 15.08 18.17 -3.00
N ALA A 115 15.18 19.31 -2.30
CA ALA A 115 16.37 19.71 -1.53
C ALA A 115 16.67 18.79 -0.31
N VAL A 116 15.68 18.01 0.16
CA VAL A 116 15.80 17.02 1.24
C VAL A 116 15.18 15.70 0.76
N ARG A 117 15.95 14.60 0.80
CA ARG A 117 15.45 13.26 0.41
C ARG A 117 15.59 12.26 1.56
N PRO A 118 14.64 11.31 1.72
CA PRO A 118 13.33 11.21 1.04
C PRO A 118 12.34 12.32 1.48
N GLN A 119 11.17 12.40 0.85
CA GLN A 119 10.05 13.19 1.39
C GLN A 119 9.79 12.68 2.81
N MET A 120 9.85 13.58 3.80
CA MET A 120 9.60 13.27 5.20
C MET A 120 8.83 14.42 5.81
N GLY A 121 7.51 14.28 5.93
CA GLY A 121 6.70 15.40 6.37
C GLY A 121 5.21 15.15 6.38
N TRP A 122 4.50 16.09 6.99
CA TRP A 122 3.05 16.16 6.93
C TRP A 122 2.65 16.92 5.67
N ASN A 123 1.87 16.27 4.80
CA ASN A 123 1.29 16.92 3.65
C ASN A 123 -0.23 16.76 3.65
N ARG A 124 -0.87 17.78 3.08
CA ARG A 124 -2.31 17.80 2.84
C ARG A 124 -2.64 16.74 1.79
N VAL A 125 -3.61 15.90 2.08
CA VAL A 125 -4.28 15.01 1.14
C VAL A 125 -5.63 15.61 0.81
N GLU A 126 -5.90 15.82 -0.46
CA GLU A 126 -7.17 16.28 -0.98
C GLU A 126 -7.99 15.08 -1.49
N ALA A 127 -9.07 14.79 -0.78
CA ALA A 127 -9.95 13.68 -1.10
C ALA A 127 -10.79 13.98 -2.34
N SER A 128 -10.91 12.99 -3.23
CA SER A 128 -11.70 13.11 -4.47
C SER A 128 -13.20 12.79 -4.29
N GLY A 129 -13.73 12.88 -3.07
CA GLY A 129 -15.15 12.63 -2.78
C GLY A 129 -15.56 11.16 -2.66
N GLY A 130 -14.60 10.23 -2.48
CA GLY A 130 -14.89 8.83 -2.20
C GLY A 130 -15.36 8.59 -0.75
N PRO A 131 -16.00 7.45 -0.44
CA PRO A 131 -16.55 7.17 0.90
C PRO A 131 -15.48 6.78 1.94
N VAL A 132 -14.21 6.69 1.54
CA VAL A 132 -13.13 6.09 2.34
C VAL A 132 -12.23 7.13 2.99
N LEU A 133 -12.03 8.29 2.36
CA LEU A 133 -11.06 9.29 2.78
C LEU A 133 -11.68 10.69 2.75
N GLU A 134 -11.40 11.47 3.79
CA GLU A 134 -11.70 12.90 3.86
C GLU A 134 -10.40 13.70 3.68
N SER A 135 -10.48 14.94 3.18
CA SER A 135 -9.29 15.79 3.07
C SER A 135 -8.71 16.07 4.45
N GLY A 136 -7.39 15.98 4.59
CA GLY A 136 -6.71 16.12 5.87
C GLY A 136 -5.20 16.03 5.72
N ASP A 137 -4.47 16.03 6.83
CA ASP A 137 -3.01 15.90 6.81
C ASP A 137 -2.58 14.46 7.06
N ALA A 138 -1.69 13.96 6.23
CA ALA A 138 -1.07 12.64 6.36
C ALA A 138 0.45 12.75 6.37
N TYR A 139 1.11 11.81 7.05
CA TYR A 139 2.57 11.76 7.11
C TYR A 139 3.12 10.90 5.98
N PHE A 140 4.05 11.48 5.20
CA PHE A 140 4.71 10.85 4.07
C PHE A 140 6.19 10.62 4.35
N ALA A 141 6.69 9.48 3.86
CA ALA A 141 8.05 8.97 4.09
C ALA A 141 8.51 8.13 2.87
N ASN A 142 8.57 8.75 1.69
CA ASN A 142 8.76 8.05 0.42
C ASN A 142 9.71 8.80 -0.54
N GLY A 143 10.42 8.05 -1.38
CA GLY A 143 11.22 8.59 -2.49
C GLY A 143 10.61 8.29 -3.87
N PHE A 144 9.56 7.47 -3.89
CA PHE A 144 8.89 6.96 -5.09
C PHE A 144 7.38 7.02 -4.88
N ALA A 145 6.62 7.29 -5.94
CA ALA A 145 5.17 7.41 -5.88
C ALA A 145 4.49 7.15 -7.23
N LEU A 146 3.19 6.90 -7.20
CA LEU A 146 2.34 7.00 -8.39
C LEU A 146 2.08 8.48 -8.69
N ARG A 147 2.51 8.95 -9.85
CA ARG A 147 2.39 10.37 -10.25
C ARG A 147 1.27 10.62 -11.25
N THR A 148 0.63 9.56 -11.73
CA THR A 148 -0.52 9.61 -12.62
C THR A 148 -1.64 8.76 -12.05
N ALA A 149 -2.89 9.19 -12.26
CA ALA A 149 -4.06 8.42 -11.86
C ALA A 149 -4.14 7.15 -12.71
N PRO A 150 -4.10 5.95 -12.13
CA PRO A 150 -4.32 4.73 -12.89
C PRO A 150 -5.76 4.68 -13.44
N ALA A 151 -5.94 4.14 -14.65
CA ALA A 151 -7.26 4.07 -15.27
C ALA A 151 -8.24 3.26 -14.42
N GLY A 152 -9.43 3.80 -14.18
CA GLY A 152 -10.48 3.14 -13.40
C GLY A 152 -10.32 3.23 -11.88
N TRP A 153 -9.32 3.96 -11.38
CA TRP A 153 -9.11 4.17 -9.94
C TRP A 153 -9.62 5.55 -9.50
N ASN A 154 -10.31 5.59 -8.36
CA ASN A 154 -10.56 6.84 -7.64
C ASN A 154 -9.30 7.17 -6.84
N VAL A 155 -8.72 8.34 -7.08
CA VAL A 155 -7.44 8.75 -6.49
C VAL A 155 -7.59 10.03 -5.70
N SER A 156 -6.99 10.06 -4.52
CA SER A 156 -6.79 11.30 -3.76
C SER A 156 -5.37 11.81 -4.02
N TRP A 157 -5.17 13.12 -3.89
CA TRP A 157 -3.91 13.75 -4.28
C TRP A 157 -3.26 14.43 -3.08
N SER A 158 -1.93 14.33 -3.00
CA SER A 158 -1.12 15.18 -2.14
C SER A 158 -0.13 15.95 -3.01
N ASP A 159 0.12 17.22 -2.69
CA ASP A 159 1.08 18.06 -3.40
C ASP A 159 2.28 18.33 -2.51
N ASP A 160 3.43 17.80 -2.92
CA ASP A 160 4.75 18.14 -2.38
C ASP A 160 5.72 18.23 -3.56
N GLU A 161 5.89 19.44 -4.06
CA GLU A 161 6.66 19.72 -5.29
C GLU A 161 6.14 18.92 -6.53
N GLY A 162 4.85 18.55 -6.53
CA GLY A 162 4.20 17.78 -7.57
C GLY A 162 3.14 16.82 -7.02
N ALA A 163 1.98 16.76 -7.67
CA ALA A 163 0.87 15.89 -7.28
C ALA A 163 1.25 14.40 -7.38
N PHE A 164 0.93 13.63 -6.34
CA PHE A 164 1.01 12.17 -6.34
C PHE A 164 -0.21 11.52 -5.68
N VAL A 165 -0.47 10.27 -6.04
CA VAL A 165 -1.64 9.51 -5.55
C VAL A 165 -1.42 9.06 -4.12
N GLY A 166 -2.35 9.43 -3.24
CA GLY A 166 -2.46 9.01 -1.84
C GLY A 166 -3.63 8.09 -1.58
#